data_AF-A0A8J7T3Y1-F1
#
_entry.id   AF-A0A8J7T3Y1-F1
#
_cell.length_a   1.000
_cell.length_b   1.000
_cell.length_c   1.000
_cell.angle_alpha   90.00
_cell.angle_beta   90.00
_cell.angle_gamma   90.00
#
_symmetry.space_group_name_H-M   'P 1'
#
loop_
_entity.id
_entity.type
_entity.pdbx_description
1 polymer ?
#
loop_
_entity_poly.entity_id
_entity_poly.type
_entity_poly.pdbx_seq_one_letter_code
_entity_poly.pdbx_strand_id
1 'polypeptide(L)'
;MVKKVADEIMERGDDKLEDVITKPGEYVGKFSKSKKGKAIGGWAFIIGFLIALVAGLIAGLNAAGVTQIDIAITGGMTGFLVLLGIVIGLVNVTTREAISFLVATIAIMAGSAGFGALSAIGLGAVAAFLTGLVSMLAVFVAPAAIIVALKVIYSTAREA
;
A
#
# COMPACT_ATOMS: atom_id res chain seq x y z
N MET A 1 4.97 33.40 14.64
CA MET A 1 5.32 32.32 13.67
C MET A 1 4.31 32.22 12.55
N VAL A 2 3.01 32.16 12.84
CA VAL A 2 1.92 32.08 11.84
C VAL A 2 1.84 33.32 10.91
N LYS A 3 1.96 34.54 11.44
CA LYS A 3 1.97 35.77 10.62
C LYS A 3 3.11 35.83 9.60
N LYS A 4 4.32 35.44 10.03
CA LYS A 4 5.52 35.41 9.18
C LYS A 4 5.43 34.38 8.04
N VAL A 5 4.74 33.26 8.30
CA VAL A 5 4.44 32.23 7.29
C VAL A 5 3.34 32.72 6.33
N ALA A 6 2.34 33.45 6.82
CA ALA A 6 1.29 34.05 5.98
C ALA A 6 1.85 35.14 5.06
N ASP A 7 2.74 36.00 5.57
CA ASP A 7 3.39 37.05 4.79
C ASP A 7 4.35 36.45 3.74
N GLU A 8 5.09 35.39 4.07
CA GLU A 8 5.93 34.64 3.09
C GLU A 8 5.12 33.94 2.00
N ILE A 9 3.87 33.52 2.27
CA ILE A 9 2.98 32.88 1.29
C ILE A 9 2.33 33.95 0.39
N MET A 10 1.99 35.11 0.94
CA MET A 10 1.44 36.23 0.16
C MET A 10 2.48 36.90 -0.74
N GLU A 11 3.74 36.98 -0.30
CA GLU A 11 4.84 37.56 -1.10
C GLU A 11 5.41 36.60 -2.17
N ARG A 12 5.14 35.29 -2.05
CA ARG A 12 5.57 34.23 -3.01
C ARG A 12 4.46 33.72 -3.92
N GLY A 13 3.32 34.42 -3.94
CA GLY A 13 2.00 33.84 -4.19
C GLY A 13 1.60 33.51 -5.62
N ASP A 14 2.28 33.99 -6.67
CA ASP A 14 1.80 33.77 -8.06
C ASP A 14 2.71 32.82 -8.85
N ASP A 15 4.02 33.09 -8.85
CA ASP A 15 4.97 32.47 -9.77
C ASP A 15 5.11 30.95 -9.58
N LYS A 16 4.89 30.45 -8.36
CA LYS A 16 4.99 29.01 -8.04
C LYS A 16 3.68 28.26 -8.21
N LEU A 17 2.54 28.94 -8.15
CA LEU A 17 1.24 28.33 -8.39
C LEU A 17 1.07 28.06 -9.89
N GLU A 18 1.50 29.01 -10.73
CA GLU A 18 1.49 28.86 -12.19
C GLU A 18 2.39 27.71 -12.67
N ASP A 19 3.59 27.56 -12.09
CA ASP A 19 4.47 26.44 -12.41
C ASP A 19 3.91 25.08 -11.96
N VAL A 20 3.26 25.01 -10.79
CA VAL A 20 2.62 23.78 -10.29
C VAL A 20 1.49 23.32 -11.20
N ILE A 21 0.74 24.27 -11.78
CA ILE A 21 -0.36 24.00 -12.71
C ILE A 21 0.18 23.67 -14.11
N THR A 22 1.24 24.32 -14.59
CA THR A 22 1.77 24.15 -15.95
C THR A 22 2.70 22.93 -16.11
N LYS A 23 3.36 22.46 -15.03
CA LYS A 23 4.28 21.31 -15.08
C LYS A 23 4.08 20.32 -13.93
N PRO A 24 2.87 19.78 -13.72
CA PRO A 24 2.54 18.95 -12.56
C PRO A 24 3.47 17.72 -12.41
N GLY A 25 3.91 17.13 -13.51
CA GLY A 25 4.83 15.97 -13.49
C GLY A 25 6.23 16.28 -12.94
N GLU A 26 6.74 17.50 -13.16
CA GLU A 26 8.06 17.92 -12.68
C GLU A 26 8.06 18.13 -11.16
N TYR A 27 6.96 18.70 -10.64
CA TYR A 27 6.74 18.89 -9.20
C TYR A 27 6.60 17.57 -8.45
N VAL A 28 5.81 16.63 -8.97
CA VAL A 28 5.66 15.28 -8.37
C VAL A 28 6.99 14.54 -8.36
N GLY A 29 7.77 14.65 -9.45
CA GLY A 29 9.11 14.04 -9.54
C GLY A 29 10.10 14.62 -8.53
N LYS A 30 10.11 15.94 -8.37
CA LYS A 30 10.99 16.64 -7.41
C LYS A 30 10.59 16.37 -5.97
N PHE A 31 9.29 16.32 -5.68
CA PHE A 31 8.77 16.01 -4.36
C PHE A 31 9.06 14.56 -3.95
N SER A 32 8.81 13.60 -4.84
CA SER A 32 9.10 12.17 -4.62
C SER A 32 10.58 11.91 -4.28
N LYS A 33 11.50 12.60 -4.96
CA LYS A 33 12.95 12.47 -4.69
C LYS A 33 13.40 13.16 -3.39
N SER A 34 12.59 14.06 -2.81
CA SER A 34 12.94 14.79 -1.59
C SER A 34 12.85 13.91 -0.34
N LYS A 35 13.58 14.30 0.72
CA LYS A 35 13.53 13.61 2.03
C LYS A 35 12.10 13.54 2.61
N LYS A 36 11.30 14.59 2.38
CA LYS A 36 9.90 14.69 2.83
C LYS A 36 8.97 13.78 2.02
N GLY A 37 9.15 13.70 0.70
CA GLY A 37 8.33 12.83 -0.17
C GLY A 37 8.53 11.35 0.13
N LYS A 38 9.79 10.92 0.36
CA LYS A 38 10.08 9.55 0.81
C LYS A 38 9.44 9.23 2.16
N ALA A 39 9.49 10.17 3.12
CA ALA A 39 8.84 9.99 4.41
C ALA A 39 7.32 9.83 4.27
N ILE A 40 6.68 10.64 3.42
CA ILE A 40 5.23 10.56 3.17
C ILE A 40 4.85 9.26 2.49
N GLY A 41 5.63 8.78 1.52
CA GLY A 41 5.44 7.46 0.90
C GLY A 41 5.54 6.32 1.92
N GLY A 42 6.52 6.40 2.82
CA GLY A 42 6.72 5.42 3.90
C GLY A 42 5.53 5.38 4.86
N TRP A 43 5.09 6.55 5.33
CA TRP A 43 3.91 6.64 6.20
C TRP A 43 2.62 6.21 5.49
N ALA A 44 2.46 6.52 4.21
CA ALA A 44 1.32 6.06 3.42
C ALA A 44 1.27 4.53 3.29
N PHE A 45 2.42 3.86 3.13
CA PHE A 45 2.51 2.40 3.17
C PHE A 45 2.08 1.82 4.50
N ILE A 46 2.62 2.34 5.60
CA ILE A 46 2.30 1.84 6.94
C ILE A 46 0.80 2.00 7.23
N ILE A 47 0.23 3.17 6.90
CA ILE A 47 -1.20 3.43 7.12
C ILE A 47 -2.05 2.51 6.24
N GLY A 48 -1.74 2.38 4.94
CA GLY A 48 -2.46 1.48 4.04
C GLY A 48 -2.38 0.01 4.48
N PHE A 49 -1.21 -0.41 4.94
CA PHE A 49 -0.99 -1.76 5.49
C PHE A 49 -1.80 -1.99 6.77
N LEU A 50 -1.84 -1.02 7.69
CA LEU A 50 -2.66 -1.11 8.90
C LEU A 50 -4.15 -1.17 8.58
N ILE A 51 -4.62 -0.40 7.60
CA ILE A 51 -6.01 -0.46 7.13
C ILE A 51 -6.30 -1.86 6.55
N ALA A 52 -5.42 -2.40 5.72
CA ALA A 52 -5.56 -3.75 5.18
C ALA A 52 -5.56 -4.82 6.28
N LEU A 53 -4.73 -4.64 7.32
CA LEU A 53 -4.67 -5.54 8.47
C LEU A 53 -5.97 -5.52 9.28
N VAL A 54 -6.53 -4.34 9.55
CA VAL A 54 -7.82 -4.21 10.27
C VAL A 54 -8.98 -4.76 9.44
N ALA A 55 -9.01 -4.46 8.13
CA ALA A 55 -10.00 -5.03 7.22
C ALA A 55 -9.91 -6.55 7.18
N GLY A 56 -8.69 -7.10 7.13
CA GLY A 56 -8.42 -8.53 7.20
C GLY A 56 -8.85 -9.16 8.52
N LEU A 57 -8.60 -8.48 9.65
CA LEU A 57 -9.01 -8.95 10.96
C LEU A 57 -10.53 -9.10 11.04
N ILE A 58 -11.27 -8.08 10.60
CA ILE A 58 -12.74 -8.11 10.60
C ILE A 58 -13.25 -9.17 9.63
N ALA A 59 -12.67 -9.28 8.42
CA ALA A 59 -13.02 -10.32 7.46
C ALA A 59 -12.80 -11.73 8.04
N GLY A 60 -11.68 -11.94 8.74
CA GLY A 60 -11.37 -13.20 9.43
C GLY A 60 -12.33 -13.52 10.57
N LEU A 61 -12.69 -12.53 11.40
CA LEU A 61 -13.65 -12.70 12.49
C LEU A 61 -15.07 -13.02 11.98
N ASN A 62 -15.50 -12.38 10.90
CA ASN A 62 -16.77 -12.69 10.23
C ASN A 62 -16.75 -14.10 9.63
N ALA A 63 -15.67 -14.48 8.95
CA ALA A 63 -15.51 -15.81 8.37
C ALA A 63 -15.48 -16.93 9.44
N ALA A 64 -14.96 -16.62 10.63
CA ALA A 64 -14.96 -17.51 11.78
C ALA A 64 -16.30 -17.52 12.56
N GLY A 65 -17.29 -16.72 12.15
CA GLY A 65 -18.60 -16.64 12.81
C GLY A 65 -18.59 -15.92 14.16
N VAL A 66 -17.54 -15.16 14.49
CA VAL A 66 -17.37 -14.45 15.77
C VAL A 66 -18.10 -13.10 15.75
N THR A 67 -18.13 -12.45 14.59
CA THR A 67 -18.75 -11.13 14.40
C THR A 67 -19.63 -11.10 13.14
N GLN A 68 -20.47 -10.08 13.03
CA GLN A 68 -21.26 -9.78 11.82
C GLN A 68 -21.09 -8.29 11.45
N ILE A 69 -19.84 -7.82 11.39
CA ILE A 69 -19.54 -6.45 10.99
C ILE A 69 -19.53 -6.43 9.46
N ASP A 70 -20.58 -5.87 8.87
CA ASP A 70 -20.64 -5.68 7.42
C ASP A 70 -19.73 -4.50 7.04
N ILE A 71 -18.47 -4.80 6.76
CA ILE A 71 -17.65 -3.89 5.97
C ILE A 71 -18.19 -4.06 4.55
N ALA A 72 -18.46 -2.99 3.81
CA ALA A 72 -18.76 -3.09 2.39
C ALA A 72 -17.52 -3.61 1.62
N ILE A 73 -17.26 -4.92 1.74
CA ILE A 73 -16.18 -5.68 1.07
C ILE A 73 -16.54 -5.87 -0.41
N THR A 74 -17.83 -5.78 -0.75
CA THR A 74 -18.38 -5.79 -2.11
C THR A 74 -18.03 -4.50 -2.87
N GLY A 75 -16.75 -4.36 -3.21
CA GLY A 75 -16.23 -3.44 -4.24
C GLY A 75 -15.47 -2.23 -3.72
N GLY A 76 -16.04 -1.49 -2.77
CA GLY A 76 -15.49 -0.21 -2.33
C GLY A 76 -14.14 -0.33 -1.60
N MET A 77 -14.10 -1.13 -0.53
CA MET A 77 -12.88 -1.31 0.27
C MET A 77 -11.77 -2.01 -0.52
N THR A 78 -12.11 -3.07 -1.24
CA THR A 78 -11.16 -3.83 -2.07
C THR A 78 -10.56 -2.95 -3.16
N GLY A 79 -11.39 -2.17 -3.88
CA GLY A 79 -10.91 -1.22 -4.89
C GLY A 79 -10.00 -0.14 -4.30
N PHE A 80 -10.35 0.38 -3.11
CA PHE A 80 -9.52 1.35 -2.39
C PHE A 80 -8.14 0.78 -2.00
N LEU A 81 -8.10 -0.45 -1.46
CA LEU A 81 -6.85 -1.12 -1.12
C LEU A 81 -5.98 -1.38 -2.35
N VAL A 82 -6.59 -1.77 -3.47
CA VAL A 82 -5.88 -1.96 -4.74
C VAL A 82 -5.28 -0.64 -5.23
N LEU A 83 -6.06 0.44 -5.24
CA LEU A 83 -5.59 1.78 -5.64
C LEU A 83 -4.44 2.27 -4.76
N LEU A 84 -4.57 2.11 -3.44
CA LEU A 84 -3.48 2.43 -2.51
C LEU A 84 -2.24 1.58 -2.80
N GLY A 85 -2.39 0.27 -2.97
CA GLY A 85 -1.30 -0.63 -3.31
C GLY A 85 -0.54 -0.19 -4.56
N ILE A 86 -1.26 0.20 -5.62
CA ILE A 86 -0.67 0.73 -6.86
C ILE A 86 0.17 1.99 -6.57
N VAL A 87 -0.44 2.99 -5.93
CA VAL A 87 0.22 4.29 -5.65
C VAL A 87 1.47 4.09 -4.81
N ILE A 88 1.39 3.22 -3.80
CA ILE A 88 2.48 3.02 -2.86
C ILE A 88 3.60 2.17 -3.47
N GLY A 89 3.27 1.17 -4.30
CA GLY A 89 4.27 0.43 -5.08
C GLY A 89 5.06 1.34 -6.03
N LEU A 90 4.42 2.37 -6.58
CA LEU A 90 5.09 3.38 -7.40
C LEU A 90 5.97 4.32 -6.58
N VAL A 91 5.52 4.79 -5.42
CA VAL A 91 6.17 5.90 -4.70
C VAL A 91 7.17 5.43 -3.65
N ASN A 92 6.90 4.32 -2.96
CA ASN A 92 7.60 4.01 -1.71
C ASN A 92 8.71 2.96 -1.85
N VAL A 93 8.55 1.97 -2.73
CA VAL A 93 9.52 0.86 -2.82
C VAL A 93 10.67 1.23 -3.75
N THR A 94 11.87 1.29 -3.17
CA THR A 94 13.13 1.51 -3.89
C THR A 94 13.68 0.19 -4.45
N THR A 95 14.53 0.27 -5.49
CA THR A 95 15.16 -0.92 -6.09
C THR A 95 16.02 -1.70 -5.09
N ARG A 96 16.60 -1.02 -4.09
CA ARG A 96 17.42 -1.63 -3.03
C ARG A 96 16.59 -2.49 -2.07
N GLU A 97 15.33 -2.12 -1.83
CA GLU A 97 14.42 -2.79 -0.90
C GLU A 97 13.46 -3.75 -1.60
N ALA A 98 13.47 -3.74 -2.94
CA ALA A 98 12.55 -4.50 -3.77
C ALA A 98 12.57 -6.01 -3.47
N ILE A 99 13.76 -6.61 -3.27
CA ILE A 99 13.87 -8.04 -2.97
C ILE A 99 13.18 -8.37 -1.64
N SER A 100 13.50 -7.66 -0.57
CA SER A 100 12.89 -7.89 0.76
C SER A 100 11.37 -7.69 0.72
N PHE A 101 10.91 -6.66 -0.01
CA PHE A 101 9.49 -6.40 -0.20
C PHE A 101 8.77 -7.52 -0.97
N LEU A 102 9.36 -7.98 -2.08
CA LEU A 102 8.79 -9.06 -2.90
C LEU A 102 8.75 -10.38 -2.12
N VAL A 103 9.81 -10.71 -1.37
CA VAL A 103 9.84 -11.91 -0.52
C VAL A 103 8.75 -11.85 0.56
N ALA A 104 8.58 -10.71 1.24
CA ALA A 104 7.51 -10.53 2.20
C ALA A 104 6.12 -10.67 1.56
N THR A 105 5.94 -10.12 0.36
CA THR A 105 4.68 -10.23 -0.39
C THR A 105 4.39 -11.68 -0.78
N ILE A 106 5.40 -12.44 -1.22
CA ILE A 106 5.27 -13.86 -1.52
C ILE A 106 4.88 -14.64 -0.27
N ALA A 107 5.49 -14.35 0.89
CA ALA A 107 5.14 -15.02 2.14
C ALA A 107 3.67 -14.77 2.54
N ILE A 108 3.18 -13.53 2.37
CA ILE A 108 1.77 -13.18 2.57
C ILE A 108 0.90 -13.99 1.60
N MET A 109 1.18 -13.94 0.29
CA MET A 109 0.37 -14.65 -0.71
C MET A 109 0.37 -16.17 -0.49
N ALA A 110 1.52 -16.77 -0.20
CA ALA A 110 1.63 -18.20 0.08
C ALA A 110 0.85 -18.60 1.34
N GLY A 111 0.86 -17.75 2.37
CA GLY A 111 0.08 -17.95 3.59
C GLY A 111 -1.41 -18.14 3.31
N SER A 112 -2.00 -17.33 2.41
CA SER A 112 -3.43 -17.45 2.09
C SER A 112 -3.83 -18.82 1.52
N ALA A 113 -2.91 -19.50 0.81
CA ALA A 113 -3.14 -20.83 0.27
C ALA A 113 -2.90 -21.95 1.29
N GLY A 114 -1.95 -21.74 2.22
CA GLY A 114 -1.53 -22.77 3.18
C GLY A 114 -2.52 -23.04 4.33
N PHE A 115 -3.28 -22.03 4.77
CA PHE A 115 -4.12 -22.16 5.97
C PHE A 115 -5.34 -23.09 5.79
N GLY A 116 -5.73 -23.43 4.57
CA GLY A 116 -6.84 -24.37 4.33
C GLY A 116 -6.60 -25.76 4.94
N ALA A 117 -5.34 -26.17 5.08
CA ALA A 117 -4.99 -27.45 5.70
C ALA A 117 -5.36 -27.51 7.21
N LEU A 118 -5.46 -26.37 7.90
CA LEU A 118 -5.89 -26.33 9.31
C LEU A 118 -7.34 -26.80 9.48
N SER A 119 -8.19 -26.59 8.47
CA SER A 119 -9.57 -27.07 8.50
C SER A 119 -9.66 -28.59 8.57
N ALA A 120 -8.71 -29.31 7.96
CA ALA A 120 -8.68 -30.78 7.96
C ALA A 120 -8.35 -31.39 9.33
N ILE A 121 -7.77 -30.62 10.24
CA ILE A 121 -7.41 -31.06 11.61
C ILE A 121 -8.34 -30.46 12.69
N GLY A 122 -9.54 -30.01 12.30
CA GLY A 122 -10.54 -29.48 13.22
C GLY A 122 -10.33 -28.01 13.62
N LEU A 123 -9.38 -27.30 13.03
CA LEU A 123 -9.10 -25.88 13.28
C LEU A 123 -9.75 -24.95 12.25
N GLY A 124 -10.96 -25.28 11.79
CA GLY A 124 -11.65 -24.55 10.72
C GLY A 124 -11.87 -23.06 11.00
N ALA A 125 -12.20 -22.68 12.23
CA ALA A 125 -12.36 -21.28 12.62
C ALA A 125 -11.03 -20.51 12.55
N VAL A 126 -9.92 -21.14 12.96
CA VAL A 126 -8.57 -20.56 12.89
C VAL A 126 -8.13 -20.43 11.44
N ALA A 127 -8.40 -21.44 10.61
CA ALA A 127 -8.14 -21.41 9.17
C ALA A 127 -8.89 -20.24 8.51
N ALA A 128 -10.20 -20.12 8.76
CA ALA A 128 -11.03 -19.04 8.22
C ALA A 128 -10.53 -17.65 8.66
N PHE A 129 -10.15 -17.51 9.93
CA PHE A 129 -9.59 -16.27 10.47
C PHE A 129 -8.28 -15.88 9.77
N LEU A 130 -7.31 -16.79 9.71
CA LEU A 130 -6.00 -16.54 9.10
C LEU A 130 -6.10 -16.29 7.59
N THR A 131 -6.95 -17.06 6.89
CA THR A 131 -7.23 -16.84 5.48
C THR A 131 -7.84 -15.46 5.24
N GLY A 132 -8.83 -15.03 6.03
CA GLY A 132 -9.42 -13.70 5.91
C GLY A 132 -8.41 -12.57 6.10
N LEU A 133 -7.55 -12.69 7.12
CA LEU A 133 -6.51 -11.70 7.42
C LEU A 133 -5.51 -11.56 6.26
N VAL A 134 -4.98 -12.68 5.81
CA VAL A 134 -3.93 -12.69 4.79
C VAL A 134 -4.48 -12.35 3.40
N SER A 135 -5.74 -12.65 3.13
CA SER A 135 -6.40 -12.27 1.86
C SER A 135 -6.49 -10.76 1.68
N MET A 136 -6.86 -10.00 2.72
CA MET A 136 -6.93 -8.53 2.63
C MET A 136 -5.56 -7.87 2.56
N LEU A 137 -4.56 -8.44 3.25
CA LEU A 137 -3.18 -8.02 3.06
C LEU A 137 -2.73 -8.27 1.62
N ALA A 138 -3.01 -9.45 1.05
CA ALA A 138 -2.68 -9.78 -0.33
C ALA A 138 -3.32 -8.83 -1.34
N VAL A 139 -4.60 -8.45 -1.16
CA VAL A 139 -5.29 -7.46 -2.00
C VAL A 139 -4.54 -6.12 -2.03
N PHE A 140 -3.97 -5.70 -0.91
CA PHE A 140 -3.18 -4.47 -0.81
C PHE A 140 -1.77 -4.62 -1.41
N VAL A 141 -1.03 -5.67 -1.06
CA VAL A 141 0.39 -5.80 -1.44
C VAL A 141 0.61 -6.34 -2.85
N ALA A 142 -0.30 -7.13 -3.40
CA ALA A 142 -0.14 -7.75 -4.72
C ALA A 142 0.04 -6.74 -5.87
N PRO A 143 -0.82 -5.71 -6.04
CA PRO A 143 -0.59 -4.71 -7.10
C PRO A 143 0.70 -3.91 -6.88
N ALA A 144 1.08 -3.64 -5.63
CA ALA A 144 2.35 -3.00 -5.32
C ALA A 144 3.54 -3.87 -5.76
N ALA A 145 3.48 -5.18 -5.50
CA ALA A 145 4.52 -6.15 -5.89
C ALA A 145 4.69 -6.27 -7.40
N ILE A 146 3.60 -6.24 -8.18
CA ILE A 146 3.67 -6.22 -9.65
C ILE A 146 4.50 -5.01 -10.12
N ILE A 147 4.20 -3.83 -9.58
CA ILE A 147 4.89 -2.59 -9.96
C ILE A 147 6.38 -2.66 -9.58
N VAL A 148 6.68 -3.18 -8.39
CA VAL A 148 8.05 -3.33 -7.92
C VAL A 148 8.83 -4.34 -8.76
N ALA A 149 8.22 -5.47 -9.11
CA ALA A 149 8.83 -6.46 -9.98
C ALA A 149 9.15 -5.87 -11.37
N LEU A 150 8.24 -5.10 -11.95
CA LEU A 150 8.48 -4.40 -13.22
C LEU A 150 9.64 -3.40 -13.14
N LYS A 151 9.75 -2.65 -12.03
CA LYS A 151 10.89 -1.75 -11.80
C LYS A 151 12.21 -2.50 -11.74
N VAL A 152 12.24 -3.65 -11.07
CA VAL A 152 13.44 -4.50 -10.99
C VAL A 152 13.83 -5.01 -12.37
N ILE A 153 12.88 -5.55 -13.14
CA ILE A 153 13.13 -6.03 -14.52
C ILE A 153 13.69 -4.91 -15.38
N TYR A 154 13.10 -3.71 -15.33
CA TYR A 154 13.58 -2.57 -16.10
C TYR A 154 14.99 -2.12 -15.68
N SER A 155 15.29 -2.09 -14.38
CA SER A 155 16.65 -1.75 -13.92
C SER A 155 17.68 -2.77 -14.38
N THR A 156 17.37 -4.06 -14.28
CA THR A 156 18.27 -5.13 -14.73
C THR A 156 18.49 -5.07 -16.23
N ALA A 157 17.45 -4.83 -17.03
CA ALA A 157 17.56 -4.71 -18.48
C ALA A 157 18.36 -3.47 -18.93
N ARG A 158 18.36 -2.39 -18.14
CA ARG A 158 19.13 -1.18 -18.44
C ARG A 158 20.62 -1.29 -18.08
N GLU A 159 20.93 -2.13 -17.08
CA GLU A 159 22.29 -2.35 -16.60
C GLU A 159 23.02 -3.50 -17.34
N ALA A 160 22.28 -4.32 -18.09
CA ALA A 160 22.80 -5.38 -18.96
C ALA A 160 23.25 -4.82 -20.32
#